data_AF-A0A7C3GMT4-F1
#
_entry.id   AF-A0A7C3GMT4-F1
#
_cell.length_a   1.000
_cell.length_b   1.000
_cell.length_c   1.000
_cell.angle_alpha   90.00
_cell.angle_beta   90.00
_cell.angle_gamma   90.00
#
_symmetry.space_group_name_H-M   'P 1'
#
loop_
_entity.id
_entity.type
_entity.pdbx_description
1 polymer ?
#
loop_
_entity_poly.entity_id
_entity_poly.type
_entity_poly.pdbx_seq_one_letter_code
_entity_poly.pdbx_strand_id
1 'polypeptide(L)'
;KEEIAAGWQALMGLYYVMMGMFLIFALIMAGAVIFNTMTVNVLERQREIATMRALGQRRSRLRWMITVENLLIGLLALLPGLALGSAATYYFFQLFAATGDFYMPFYIAPASYLIVSLLIFGTALISQIPAMRRVNRLNLAEATKVMT
;
A
#
# COMPACT_ATOMS: atom_id res chain seq x y z
N LYS A 1 -41.07 -14.64 9.57
CA LYS A 1 -40.44 -14.11 8.33
C LYS A 1 -39.58 -12.89 8.63
N GLU A 2 -40.04 -11.96 9.47
CA GLU A 2 -39.24 -10.80 9.92
C GLU A 2 -38.01 -11.19 10.75
N GLU A 3 -38.12 -12.18 11.65
CA GLU A 3 -36.96 -12.67 12.44
C GLU A 3 -35.85 -13.29 11.59
N ILE A 4 -36.21 -14.01 10.52
CA ILE A 4 -35.24 -14.62 9.60
C ILE A 4 -34.53 -13.52 8.79
N ALA A 5 -35.26 -12.51 8.32
CA ALA A 5 -34.67 -11.38 7.61
C ALA A 5 -33.72 -10.55 8.50
N ALA A 6 -34.10 -10.34 9.76
CA ALA A 6 -33.25 -9.67 10.75
C ALA A 6 -31.95 -10.47 11.01
N GLY A 7 -32.04 -11.80 11.10
CA GLY A 7 -30.88 -12.69 11.22
C GLY A 7 -29.90 -12.58 10.04
N TRP A 8 -30.41 -12.56 8.80
CA TRP A 8 -29.58 -12.37 7.61
C TRP A 8 -28.93 -10.99 7.55
N GLN A 9 -29.64 -9.93 7.94
CA GLN A 9 -29.08 -8.58 8.01
C GLN A 9 -27.96 -8.48 9.05
N ALA A 10 -28.12 -9.13 10.21
CA ALA A 10 -27.09 -9.18 11.24
C ALA A 10 -25.83 -9.93 10.77
N LEU A 11 -26.00 -11.08 10.10
CA LEU A 11 -24.89 -11.85 9.53
C LEU A 11 -24.13 -11.03 8.47
N MET A 12 -24.87 -10.41 7.53
CA MET A 12 -24.26 -9.59 6.49
C MET A 12 -23.58 -8.34 7.08
N GLY A 13 -24.18 -7.72 8.09
CA GLY A 13 -23.59 -6.59 8.82
C GLY A 13 -22.26 -6.98 9.48
N LEU A 14 -22.22 -8.12 10.19
CA LEU A 14 -21.00 -8.65 10.78
C LEU A 14 -19.92 -8.91 9.71
N TYR A 15 -20.30 -9.53 8.59
CA TYR A 15 -19.40 -9.79 7.48
C TYR A 15 -18.75 -8.49 6.95
N TYR A 16 -19.54 -7.44 6.70
CA TYR A 16 -19.03 -6.15 6.21
C TYR A 16 -18.11 -5.46 7.22
N VAL A 17 -18.41 -5.53 8.52
CA VAL A 17 -17.56 -4.97 9.57
C VAL A 17 -16.21 -5.69 9.62
N MET A 18 -16.21 -7.03 9.61
CA MET A 18 -14.98 -7.82 9.60
C MET A 18 -14.13 -7.52 8.35
N MET A 19 -14.77 -7.46 7.18
CA MET A 19 -14.10 -7.09 5.93
C MET A 19 -13.47 -5.68 6.02
N GLY A 20 -14.20 -4.71 6.56
CA GLY A 20 -13.71 -3.36 6.80
C GLY A 20 -12.48 -3.32 7.71
N MET A 21 -12.47 -4.12 8.78
CA MET A 21 -11.32 -4.24 9.67
C MET A 21 -10.10 -4.81 8.94
N PHE A 22 -10.27 -5.91 8.19
CA PHE A 22 -9.17 -6.49 7.42
C PHE A 22 -8.60 -5.52 6.38
N LEU A 23 -9.48 -4.73 5.72
CA LEU A 23 -9.04 -3.69 4.79
C LEU A 23 -8.19 -2.63 5.51
N ILE A 24 -8.62 -2.15 6.67
CA ILE A 24 -7.84 -1.18 7.45
C ILE A 24 -6.47 -1.75 7.84
N PHE A 25 -6.43 -3.00 8.32
CA PHE A 25 -5.17 -3.67 8.66
C PHE A 25 -4.24 -3.80 7.45
N ALA A 26 -4.77 -4.19 6.29
CA ALA A 26 -4.01 -4.30 5.06
C ALA A 26 -3.39 -2.95 4.66
N LEU A 27 -4.16 -1.85 4.76
CA LEU A 27 -3.65 -0.50 4.45
C LEU A 27 -2.55 -0.06 5.42
N ILE A 28 -2.71 -0.34 6.72
CA ILE A 28 -1.69 -0.04 7.73
C ILE A 28 -0.40 -0.82 7.43
N MET A 29 -0.50 -2.12 7.16
CA MET A 29 0.66 -2.96 6.83
C MET A 29 1.34 -2.50 5.55
N ALA A 30 0.58 -2.24 4.49
CA ALA A 30 1.12 -1.71 3.23
C ALA A 30 1.87 -0.39 3.49
N GLY A 31 1.29 0.52 4.26
CA GLY A 31 1.91 1.78 4.62
C GLY A 31 3.22 1.61 5.41
N ALA A 32 3.27 0.65 6.34
CA ALA A 32 4.47 0.33 7.12
C ALA A 32 5.59 -0.25 6.25
N VAL A 33 5.25 -1.16 5.32
CA VAL A 33 6.21 -1.75 4.37
C VAL A 33 6.81 -0.65 3.48
N ILE A 34 5.97 0.19 2.87
CA ILE A 34 6.41 1.30 2.01
C ILE A 34 7.31 2.25 2.80
N PHE A 35 6.93 2.59 4.04
CA PHE A 35 7.72 3.45 4.91
C PHE A 35 9.11 2.88 5.18
N ASN A 36 9.20 1.57 5.49
CA ASN A 36 10.46 0.92 5.76
C ASN A 36 11.36 0.89 4.52
N THR A 37 10.83 0.48 3.37
CA THR A 37 11.57 0.45 2.10
C THR A 37 12.09 1.83 1.71
N MET A 38 11.26 2.86 1.86
CA MET A 38 11.67 4.23 1.54
C MET A 38 12.78 4.73 2.48
N THR A 39 12.74 4.33 3.75
CA THR A 39 13.79 4.66 4.72
C THR A 39 15.12 4.03 4.31
N VAL A 40 15.12 2.75 3.95
CA VAL A 40 16.34 2.04 3.49
C VAL A 40 16.89 2.68 2.21
N ASN A 41 16.04 2.92 1.20
CA ASN A 41 16.46 3.50 -0.08
C ASN A 41 17.11 4.90 0.09
N VAL A 42 16.57 5.73 1.00
CA VAL A 42 17.18 7.05 1.29
C VAL A 42 18.54 6.91 1.96
N LEU A 43 18.72 5.94 2.86
CA LEU A 43 20.00 5.69 3.53
C LEU A 43 21.07 5.22 2.53
N GLU A 44 20.71 4.34 1.60
CA GLU A 44 21.63 3.86 0.56
C GLU A 44 22.07 4.99 -0.39
N ARG A 45 21.14 5.88 -0.74
CA ARG A 45 21.39 7.02 -1.65
C ARG A 45 21.98 8.26 -1.00
N GLN A 46 22.34 8.20 0.27
CA GLN A 46 22.81 9.38 1.01
C GLN A 46 24.08 10.01 0.39
N ARG A 47 24.98 9.19 -0.18
CA ARG A 47 26.17 9.65 -0.91
C ARG A 47 25.83 10.36 -2.23
N GLU A 48 24.93 9.81 -3.02
CA GLU A 48 24.47 10.43 -4.28
C GLU A 48 23.79 11.78 -4.02
N ILE A 49 22.96 11.85 -2.97
CA ILE A 49 22.31 13.06 -2.51
C ILE A 49 23.33 14.11 -2.09
N ALA A 50 24.39 13.72 -1.38
CA ALA A 50 25.46 14.63 -0.98
C ALA A 50 26.22 15.21 -2.19
N THR A 51 26.53 14.38 -3.19
CA THR A 51 27.18 14.82 -4.44
C THR A 51 26.28 15.77 -5.24
N MET A 52 25.00 15.43 -5.41
CA MET A 52 24.03 16.33 -6.06
C MET A 52 23.89 17.67 -5.32
N ARG A 53 24.00 17.66 -3.98
CA ARG A 53 24.01 18.89 -3.18
C ARG A 53 25.27 19.74 -3.39
N ALA A 54 26.43 19.12 -3.55
CA ALA A 54 27.67 19.84 -3.88
C ALA A 54 27.59 20.54 -5.24
N LEU A 55 26.81 19.98 -6.17
CA LEU A 55 26.50 20.58 -7.47
C LEU A 55 25.38 21.65 -7.43
N GLY A 56 24.87 21.99 -6.24
CA GLY A 56 23.89 23.08 -6.06
C GLY A 56 22.43 22.70 -6.30
N GLN A 57 22.07 21.41 -6.36
CA GLN A 57 20.68 21.01 -6.57
C GLN A 57 19.76 21.39 -5.39
N ARG A 58 18.57 21.92 -5.71
CA ARG A 58 17.57 22.38 -4.73
C ARG A 58 16.84 21.21 -4.06
N ARG A 59 16.62 21.28 -2.74
CA ARG A 59 15.92 20.24 -1.94
C ARG A 59 14.52 19.86 -2.46
N SER A 60 13.83 20.76 -3.16
CA SER A 60 12.53 20.47 -3.79
C SER A 60 12.66 19.51 -4.98
N ARG A 61 13.71 19.65 -5.80
CA ARG A 61 13.91 18.84 -7.00
C ARG A 61 14.27 17.40 -6.64
N LEU A 62 15.12 17.22 -5.63
CA LEU A 62 15.45 15.90 -5.10
C LEU A 62 14.22 15.18 -4.53
N ARG A 63 13.39 15.88 -3.75
CA ARG A 63 12.14 15.32 -3.23
C ARG A 63 11.20 14.90 -4.35
N TRP A 64 11.04 15.75 -5.37
CA TRP A 64 10.20 15.45 -6.52
C TRP A 64 10.67 14.21 -7.28
N MET A 65 11.98 14.08 -7.50
CA MET A 65 12.57 12.92 -8.17
C MET A 65 12.23 11.62 -7.44
N ILE A 66 12.44 11.58 -6.12
CA ILE A 66 12.17 10.40 -5.28
C ILE A 66 10.67 10.07 -5.25
N THR A 67 9.81 11.09 -5.15
CA THR A 67 8.34 10.93 -5.18
C THR A 67 7.90 10.32 -6.51
N VAL A 68 8.43 10.80 -7.64
CA VAL A 68 8.09 10.28 -8.98
C VAL A 68 8.56 8.84 -9.14
N GLU A 69 9.78 8.52 -8.73
CA GLU A 69 10.31 7.16 -8.77
C GLU A 69 9.45 6.18 -7.96
N ASN A 70 9.09 6.57 -6.72
CA ASN A 70 8.21 5.76 -5.88
C ASN A 70 6.80 5.61 -6.47
N LEU A 71 6.27 6.66 -7.08
CA LEU A 71 4.95 6.60 -7.75
C LEU A 71 4.97 5.66 -8.94
N LEU A 72 6.03 5.68 -9.74
CA LEU A 72 6.19 4.78 -10.88
C LEU A 72 6.30 3.32 -10.41
N ILE A 73 7.12 3.06 -9.39
CA ILE A 73 7.23 1.71 -8.80
C ILE A 73 5.88 1.25 -8.24
N GLY A 74 5.16 2.13 -7.53
CA GLY A 74 3.83 1.83 -6.99
C GLY A 74 2.81 1.53 -8.09
N LEU A 75 2.82 2.30 -9.18
CA LEU A 75 1.94 2.08 -10.34
C LEU A 75 2.24 0.73 -11.02
N LEU A 76 3.52 0.41 -11.19
CA LEU A 76 3.95 -0.87 -11.77
C LEU A 76 3.59 -2.05 -10.86
N ALA A 77 3.64 -1.87 -9.53
CA ALA A 77 3.28 -2.90 -8.56
C ALA A 77 1.76 -3.21 -8.51
N LEU A 78 0.90 -2.29 -8.98
CA LEU A 78 -0.55 -2.55 -9.07
C LEU A 78 -0.87 -3.72 -10.00
N LEU A 79 -0.17 -3.84 -11.13
CA LEU A 79 -0.40 -4.91 -12.11
C LEU A 79 -0.24 -6.32 -11.51
N PRO A 80 0.93 -6.70 -10.95
CA PRO A 80 1.09 -8.00 -10.32
C PRO A 80 0.25 -8.13 -9.04
N GLY A 81 0.03 -7.04 -8.29
CA GLY A 81 -0.81 -7.06 -7.09
C GLY A 81 -2.26 -7.44 -7.38
N LEU A 82 -2.87 -6.81 -8.39
CA LEU A 82 -4.24 -7.12 -8.83
C LEU A 82 -4.33 -8.51 -9.45
N ALA A 83 -3.33 -8.91 -10.24
CA ALA A 83 -3.28 -10.23 -10.86
C ALA A 83 -3.22 -11.35 -9.80
N LEU A 84 -2.30 -11.24 -8.83
CA LEU A 84 -2.15 -12.20 -7.75
C LEU A 84 -3.35 -12.20 -6.82
N GLY A 85 -3.91 -11.02 -6.50
CA GLY A 85 -5.12 -10.92 -5.69
C GLY A 85 -6.31 -11.62 -6.35
N SER A 86 -6.53 -11.38 -7.64
CA SER A 86 -7.61 -12.02 -8.40
C SER A 86 -7.42 -13.53 -8.49
N ALA A 87 -6.18 -13.99 -8.75
CA ALA A 87 -5.85 -15.40 -8.79
C ALA A 87 -6.11 -16.07 -7.44
N ALA A 88 -5.67 -15.47 -6.35
CA ALA A 88 -5.91 -15.98 -5.00
C ALA A 88 -7.41 -16.08 -4.70
N THR A 89 -8.19 -15.03 -5.01
CA THR A 89 -9.66 -15.05 -4.83
C THR A 89 -10.32 -16.17 -5.65
N TYR A 90 -9.86 -16.38 -6.88
CA TYR A 90 -10.34 -17.48 -7.73
C TYR A 90 -10.02 -18.86 -7.15
N TYR A 91 -8.79 -19.07 -6.65
CA TYR A 91 -8.41 -20.33 -5.99
C TYR A 91 -9.20 -20.60 -4.71
N PHE A 92 -9.36 -19.58 -3.86
CA PHE A 92 -10.19 -19.71 -2.66
C PHE A 92 -11.64 -20.07 -3.00
N PHE A 93 -12.20 -19.41 -4.02
CA PHE A 93 -13.54 -19.70 -4.48
C PHE A 93 -13.68 -21.16 -4.94
N GLN A 94 -12.73 -21.69 -5.71
CA GLN A 94 -12.75 -23.10 -6.14
C GLN A 94 -12.68 -24.09 -4.99
N LEU A 95 -11.85 -23.82 -3.97
CA LEU A 95 -11.75 -24.68 -2.78
C LEU A 95 -13.08 -24.72 -2.01
N PHE A 96 -13.74 -23.57 -1.86
CA PHE A 96 -15.06 -23.49 -1.24
C PHE A 96 -16.14 -24.20 -2.06
N ALA A 97 -16.16 -23.99 -3.38
CA ALA A 97 -17.12 -24.64 -4.28
C ALA A 97 -16.97 -26.17 -4.30
N ALA A 98 -15.74 -26.69 -4.17
CA ALA A 98 -15.48 -28.12 -4.08
C ALA A 98 -16.05 -28.78 -2.81
N THR A 99 -16.41 -27.99 -1.79
CA THR A 99 -16.99 -28.49 -0.54
C THR A 99 -18.50 -28.79 -0.66
N GLY A 100 -19.13 -28.45 -1.79
CA GLY A 100 -20.47 -28.91 -2.16
C GLY A 100 -21.67 -28.11 -1.62
N ASP A 101 -21.46 -27.24 -0.62
CA ASP A 101 -22.56 -26.55 0.08
C ASP A 101 -22.95 -25.18 -0.51
N PHE A 102 -22.15 -24.61 -1.43
CA PHE A 102 -22.37 -23.24 -1.94
C PHE A 102 -22.24 -23.15 -3.47
N TYR A 103 -23.39 -23.01 -4.15
CA TYR A 103 -23.48 -22.64 -5.57
C TYR A 103 -23.67 -21.12 -5.70
N MET A 104 -22.60 -20.35 -5.49
CA MET A 104 -22.63 -18.90 -5.71
C MET A 104 -21.83 -18.56 -6.97
N PRO A 105 -22.33 -17.77 -7.92
CA PRO A 105 -21.54 -17.38 -9.08
C PRO A 105 -20.34 -16.53 -8.66
N PHE A 106 -19.13 -16.88 -9.14
CA PHE A 106 -17.94 -16.06 -8.92
C PHE A 106 -18.12 -14.71 -9.62
N TYR A 107 -18.28 -13.66 -8.81
CA TYR A 107 -18.48 -12.31 -9.32
C TYR A 107 -17.67 -11.31 -8.52
N ILE A 108 -16.65 -10.73 -9.17
CA ILE A 108 -15.91 -9.59 -8.66
C ILE A 108 -16.45 -8.35 -9.37
N ALA A 109 -17.06 -7.44 -8.61
CA ALA A 109 -17.58 -6.20 -9.18
C ALA A 109 -16.42 -5.36 -9.77
N PRO A 110 -16.54 -4.81 -10.99
CA PRO A 110 -15.52 -3.95 -11.58
C PRO A 110 -15.15 -2.75 -10.70
N ALA A 111 -16.12 -2.24 -9.94
CA ALA A 111 -15.91 -1.16 -8.98
C ALA A 111 -14.91 -1.52 -7.87
N SER A 112 -14.83 -2.80 -7.46
CA SER A 112 -13.88 -3.25 -6.43
C SER A 112 -12.44 -3.07 -6.87
N TYR A 113 -12.12 -3.34 -8.15
CA TYR A 113 -10.79 -3.12 -8.70
C TYR A 113 -10.39 -1.64 -8.68
N LEU A 114 -11.33 -0.76 -9.00
CA LEU A 114 -11.13 0.69 -8.99
C LEU A 114 -10.91 1.20 -7.56
N ILE A 115 -11.78 0.79 -6.62
CA ILE A 115 -11.67 1.17 -5.20
C ILE A 115 -10.33 0.71 -4.61
N VAL A 116 -9.95 -0.55 -4.81
CA VAL A 116 -8.69 -1.09 -4.29
C VAL A 116 -7.49 -0.38 -4.90
N SER A 117 -7.52 -0.11 -6.21
CA SER A 117 -6.44 0.62 -6.89
C SER A 117 -6.30 2.04 -6.34
N LEU A 118 -7.42 2.76 -6.13
CA LEU A 118 -7.41 4.08 -5.51
C LEU A 118 -6.91 4.05 -4.07
N LEU A 119 -7.32 3.05 -3.28
CA LEU A 119 -6.88 2.89 -1.89
C LEU A 119 -5.37 2.63 -1.83
N ILE A 120 -4.85 1.70 -2.63
CA ILE A 120 -3.41 1.40 -2.66
C ILE A 120 -2.61 2.62 -3.11
N PHE A 121 -3.04 3.28 -4.18
CA PHE A 121 -2.39 4.49 -4.67
C PHE A 121 -2.44 5.64 -3.65
N GLY A 122 -3.58 5.82 -2.99
CA GLY A 122 -3.75 6.76 -1.89
C GLY A 122 -2.83 6.44 -0.71
N THR A 123 -2.69 5.17 -0.34
CA THR A 123 -1.79 4.73 0.72
C THR A 123 -0.34 5.01 0.35
N ALA A 124 0.06 4.71 -0.90
CA ALA A 124 1.40 4.99 -1.40
C ALA A 124 1.72 6.50 -1.36
N LEU A 125 0.76 7.35 -1.71
CA LEU A 125 0.91 8.81 -1.61
C LEU A 125 1.03 9.29 -0.16
N ILE A 126 0.14 8.82 0.71
CA ILE A 126 0.08 9.24 2.12
C ILE A 126 1.34 8.79 2.86
N SER A 127 1.80 7.55 2.62
CA SER A 127 2.98 6.97 3.28
C SER A 127 4.30 7.66 2.92
N GLN A 128 4.36 8.37 1.79
CA GLN A 128 5.55 9.17 1.43
C GLN A 128 5.70 10.43 2.30
N ILE A 129 4.61 11.01 2.79
CA ILE A 129 4.62 12.24 3.60
C ILE A 129 5.45 12.08 4.90
N PRO A 130 5.20 11.08 5.77
CA PRO A 130 5.98 10.90 6.98
C PRO A 130 7.44 10.49 6.70
N ALA A 131 7.68 9.67 5.67
CA ALA A 131 9.03 9.30 5.25
C ALA A 131 9.84 10.53 4.84
N MET A 132 9.30 11.39 3.98
CA MET A 132 9.94 12.64 3.55
C MET A 132 10.16 13.62 4.72
N ARG A 133 9.25 13.64 5.71
CA ARG A 133 9.45 14.42 6.94
C ARG A 133 10.62 13.87 7.77
N ARG A 134 10.82 12.55 7.82
CA ARG A 134 11.95 11.92 8.49
C ARG A 134 13.27 12.22 7.79
N VAL A 135 13.29 12.25 6.46
CA VAL A 135 14.46 12.72 5.67
C VAL A 135 14.85 14.16 6.01
N ASN A 136 13.88 15.05 6.24
CA ASN A 136 14.16 16.43 6.67
C ASN A 136 14.71 16.53 8.10
N ARG A 137 14.47 15.50 8.94
CA ARG A 137 14.97 15.41 10.31
C ARG A 137 16.27 14.62 10.44
N LEU A 138 16.69 13.91 9.38
CA LEU A 138 18.04 13.37 9.30
C LEU A 138 19.00 14.54 9.22
N ASN A 139 19.59 14.83 10.37
CA ASN A 139 20.54 15.91 10.54
C ASN A 139 21.81 15.51 9.77
N LEU A 140 21.95 15.99 8.54
CA LEU A 140 23.12 15.77 7.69
C LEU A 140 24.44 16.20 8.38
N ALA A 141 24.36 16.98 9.46
CA ALA A 141 25.48 17.34 10.33
C ALA A 141 26.05 16.17 11.16
N GLU A 142 25.25 15.13 11.44
CA GLU A 142 25.71 13.94 12.18
C GLU A 142 26.39 12.93 11.24
N ALA A 143 25.95 12.86 9.98
CA ALA A 143 26.58 12.04 8.94
C ALA A 143 28.02 12.48 8.62
N THR A 144 28.35 13.76 8.80
CA THR A 144 29.73 14.27 8.71
C THR A 144 30.57 13.99 9.96
N LYS A 145 29.95 13.69 11.11
CA LYS A 145 30.67 13.45 12.37
C LYS A 145 31.18 12.01 12.50
N VAL A 146 30.64 11.09 11.72
CA VAL A 146 31.13 9.70 11.61
C VAL A 146 32.33 9.60 10.64
N MET A 147 32.68 10.69 9.96
CA MET A 147 33.80 10.77 9.00
C MET A 147 35.07 11.46 9.56
N THR A 148 35.08 11.81 10.84
CA THR A 148 36.28 12.19 11.62
C THR A 148 36.43 11.23 12.77
#